data_AF-A0A6P0T2L8-F1
#
_entry.id   AF-A0A6P0T2L8-F1
#
_cell.length_a   1.000
_cell.length_b   1.000
_cell.length_c   1.000
_cell.angle_alpha   90.00
_cell.angle_beta   90.00
_cell.angle_gamma   90.00
#
_symmetry.space_group_name_H-M   'P 1'
#
loop_
_entity.id
_entity.type
_entity.pdbx_description
1 polymer ?
#
loop_
_entity_poly.entity_id
_entity_poly.type
_entity_poly.pdbx_seq_one_letter_code
_entity_poly.pdbx_strand_id
1 'polypeptide(L)'
;ITSYQLSPEYFDVIINRDPKFLTAYFFLSSSSSLYAGMPEKSVALMEKGLQSLSPKVPARSYYVWRYKGIDELLFLGDPKAAQKSFEKSAEWASQYPDEQSQNVAEISRNTAEFISRNPTSKIAQVSAWSMVLNNSPDPRTSKIAISRIEALGGKVIITPEGAVKIKMPQTD
;
A
#
# COMPACT_ATOMS: atom_id res chain seq x y z
N ILE A 1 21.24 9.35 8.44
CA ILE A 1 19.89 9.21 7.84
C ILE A 1 18.90 9.14 8.99
N THR A 2 18.01 10.12 9.14
CA THR A 2 17.00 10.18 10.21
C THR A 2 15.67 10.54 9.56
N SER A 3 14.97 9.54 9.02
CA SER A 3 13.64 9.69 8.42
C SER A 3 13.04 8.30 8.14
N TYR A 4 11.82 8.27 7.61
CA TYR A 4 11.14 7.08 7.11
C TYR A 4 11.91 6.30 6.03
N GLN A 5 12.96 6.91 5.45
CA GLN A 5 13.88 6.26 4.53
C GLN A 5 14.53 4.97 5.06
N LEU A 6 14.57 4.74 6.38
CA LEU A 6 15.07 3.50 6.98
C LEU A 6 13.99 2.43 7.20
N SER A 7 12.71 2.77 7.03
CA SER A 7 11.60 1.83 7.29
C SER A 7 11.73 0.57 6.44
N PRO A 8 12.02 0.65 5.13
CA PRO A 8 12.20 -0.54 4.31
C PRO A 8 13.40 -1.41 4.72
N GLU A 9 14.45 -0.81 5.28
CA GLU A 9 15.67 -1.49 5.75
C GLU A 9 15.39 -2.23 7.05
N TYR A 10 14.70 -1.60 8.00
CA TYR A 10 14.20 -2.30 9.19
C TYR A 10 13.23 -3.42 8.79
N PHE A 11 12.38 -3.17 7.80
CA PHE A 11 11.43 -4.16 7.33
C PHE A 11 12.15 -5.38 6.74
N ASP A 12 13.14 -5.17 5.87
CA ASP A 12 13.95 -6.27 5.32
C ASP A 12 14.68 -7.05 6.42
N VAL A 13 15.32 -6.36 7.36
CA VAL A 13 16.02 -7.02 8.48
C VAL A 13 15.07 -7.90 9.29
N ILE A 14 13.86 -7.42 9.58
CA ILE A 14 12.86 -8.18 10.33
C ILE A 14 12.34 -9.35 9.50
N ILE A 15 11.96 -9.15 8.25
CA ILE A 15 11.43 -10.23 7.39
C ILE A 15 12.47 -11.34 7.17
N ASN A 16 13.76 -11.00 7.11
CA ASN A 16 14.83 -12.00 7.03
C ASN A 16 15.00 -12.84 8.30
N ARG A 17 14.61 -12.32 9.47
CA ARG A 17 14.83 -12.97 10.76
C ARG A 17 13.58 -13.64 11.31
N ASP A 18 12.46 -12.94 11.26
CA ASP A 18 11.16 -13.43 11.70
C ASP A 18 10.05 -12.92 10.75
N PRO A 19 9.83 -13.62 9.62
CA PRO A 19 8.78 -13.25 8.69
C PRO A 19 7.37 -13.44 9.28
N LYS A 20 7.21 -14.08 10.45
CA LYS A 20 5.91 -14.27 11.11
C LYS A 20 5.58 -13.13 12.09
N PHE A 21 6.45 -12.14 12.24
CA PHE A 21 6.19 -10.98 13.07
C PHE A 21 5.25 -9.98 12.36
N LEU A 22 3.93 -10.21 12.45
CA LEU A 22 2.91 -9.43 11.72
C LEU A 22 2.96 -7.92 11.97
N THR A 23 3.33 -7.52 13.19
CA THR A 23 3.43 -6.11 13.57
C THR A 23 4.34 -5.33 12.62
N ALA A 24 5.43 -5.94 12.13
CA ALA A 24 6.31 -5.30 11.16
C ALA A 24 5.58 -4.96 9.86
N TYR A 25 4.72 -5.85 9.35
CA TYR A 25 3.96 -5.57 8.13
C TYR A 25 3.01 -4.39 8.32
N PHE A 26 2.32 -4.30 9.46
CA PHE A 26 1.30 -3.27 9.69
C PHE A 26 1.91 -1.87 9.76
N PHE A 27 3.03 -1.73 10.45
CA PHE A 27 3.70 -0.44 10.60
C PHE A 27 4.64 -0.14 9.43
N LEU A 28 5.45 -1.11 9.01
CA LEU A 28 6.52 -0.86 8.05
C LEU A 28 6.05 -0.91 6.59
N SER A 29 4.94 -1.56 6.25
CA SER A 29 4.34 -1.43 4.91
C SER A 29 3.94 0.03 4.66
N SER A 30 3.02 0.57 5.48
CA SER A 30 2.59 1.97 5.39
C SER A 30 3.76 2.94 5.51
N SER A 31 4.71 2.66 6.40
CA SER A 31 5.90 3.51 6.55
C SER A 31 6.81 3.50 5.32
N SER A 32 6.89 2.37 4.63
CA SER A 32 7.68 2.23 3.40
C SER A 32 6.96 2.81 2.19
N SER A 33 5.65 2.58 2.03
CA SER A 33 4.88 3.10 0.90
C SER A 33 4.47 4.56 1.10
N LEU A 34 3.67 4.85 2.12
CA LEU A 34 3.06 6.16 2.35
C LEU A 34 4.07 7.22 2.81
N TYR A 35 5.03 6.89 3.67
CA TYR A 35 5.95 7.89 4.22
C TYR A 35 7.33 7.92 3.56
N ALA A 36 7.85 6.78 3.11
CA ALA A 36 9.12 6.73 2.39
C ALA A 36 8.97 6.82 0.85
N GLY A 37 7.75 6.69 0.31
CA GLY A 37 7.51 6.71 -1.13
C GLY A 37 8.16 5.53 -1.86
N MET A 38 8.31 4.38 -1.20
CA MET A 38 8.95 3.16 -1.72
C MET A 38 7.99 1.96 -1.77
N PRO A 39 6.84 2.08 -2.46
CA PRO A 39 5.84 1.01 -2.54
C PRO A 39 6.39 -0.27 -3.20
N GLU A 40 7.32 -0.17 -4.16
CA GLU A 40 7.93 -1.35 -4.80
C GLU A 40 8.70 -2.19 -3.78
N LYS A 41 9.46 -1.54 -2.89
CA LYS A 41 10.22 -2.21 -1.84
C LYS A 41 9.30 -2.78 -0.76
N SER A 42 8.24 -2.06 -0.40
CA SER A 42 7.18 -2.54 0.51
C SER A 42 6.57 -3.85 0.00
N VAL A 43 6.10 -3.87 -1.26
CA VAL A 43 5.47 -5.05 -1.87
C VAL A 43 6.44 -6.23 -1.98
N ALA A 44 7.68 -6.01 -2.42
CA ALA A 44 8.67 -7.07 -2.51
C ALA A 44 8.97 -7.73 -1.14
N LEU A 45 9.02 -6.93 -0.07
CA LEU A 45 9.22 -7.45 1.29
C LEU A 45 7.99 -8.21 1.80
N MET A 46 6.78 -7.72 1.50
CA MET A 46 5.55 -8.45 1.80
C MET A 46 5.49 -9.79 1.06
N GLU A 47 5.88 -9.84 -0.21
CA GLU A 47 5.95 -11.08 -1.00
C GLU A 47 6.90 -12.10 -0.40
N LYS A 48 8.11 -11.66 -0.07
CA LYS A 48 9.11 -12.51 0.59
C LYS A 48 8.59 -13.05 1.92
N GLY A 49 7.98 -12.20 2.72
CA GLY A 49 7.38 -12.57 4.00
C GLY A 49 6.25 -13.58 3.88
N LEU A 50 5.34 -13.36 2.92
CA LEU A 50 4.18 -14.21 2.65
C LEU A 50 4.56 -15.66 2.30
N GLN A 51 5.76 -15.93 1.80
CA GLN A 51 6.26 -17.30 1.58
C GLN A 51 6.36 -18.13 2.86
N SER A 52 6.44 -17.47 4.03
CA SER A 52 6.53 -18.11 5.35
C SER A 52 5.23 -18.06 6.15
N LEU A 53 4.16 -17.49 5.58
CA LEU A 53 2.85 -17.34 6.22
C LEU A 53 1.84 -18.32 5.65
N SER A 54 0.84 -18.63 6.45
CA SER A 54 -0.33 -19.39 6.04
C SER A 54 -1.60 -18.74 6.61
N PRO A 55 -2.79 -19.13 6.16
CA PRO A 55 -4.04 -18.52 6.62
C PRO A 55 -4.18 -18.47 8.14
N LYS A 56 -3.70 -19.48 8.86
CA LYS A 56 -3.79 -19.61 10.32
C LYS A 56 -2.48 -19.42 11.07
N VAL A 57 -1.36 -19.19 10.36
CA VAL A 57 -0.03 -19.09 10.97
C VAL A 57 0.78 -17.94 10.36
N PRO A 58 1.06 -16.88 11.14
CA PRO A 58 0.43 -16.50 12.40
C PRO A 58 -1.06 -16.13 12.22
N ALA A 59 -1.80 -16.05 13.33
CA ALA A 59 -3.19 -15.61 13.29
C ALA A 59 -3.29 -14.21 12.65
N ARG A 60 -4.32 -13.97 11.83
CA ARG A 60 -4.58 -12.69 11.14
C ARG A 60 -3.62 -12.34 10.00
N SER A 61 -2.91 -13.31 9.44
CA SER A 61 -2.01 -13.10 8.28
C SER A 61 -2.72 -12.57 7.02
N TYR A 62 -4.05 -12.68 6.93
CA TYR A 62 -4.85 -12.09 5.85
C TYR A 62 -4.67 -10.57 5.70
N TYR A 63 -4.30 -9.86 6.78
CA TYR A 63 -4.00 -8.43 6.69
C TYR A 63 -2.76 -8.13 5.84
N VAL A 64 -1.78 -9.04 5.79
CA VAL A 64 -0.58 -8.84 4.96
C VAL A 64 -0.96 -8.78 3.47
N TRP A 65 -1.82 -9.69 3.03
CA TRP A 65 -2.39 -9.66 1.68
C TRP A 65 -3.19 -8.38 1.43
N ARG A 66 -3.97 -7.93 2.41
CA ARG A 66 -4.77 -6.71 2.28
C ARG A 66 -3.91 -5.45 2.13
N TYR A 67 -2.85 -5.31 2.93
CA TYR A 67 -1.91 -4.18 2.80
C TYR A 67 -1.14 -4.22 1.49
N LYS A 68 -0.70 -5.40 1.05
CA LYS A 68 -0.09 -5.61 -0.26
C LYS A 68 -1.02 -5.14 -1.39
N GLY A 69 -2.29 -5.54 -1.36
CA GLY A 69 -3.26 -5.14 -2.38
C GLY A 69 -3.51 -3.63 -2.42
N ILE A 70 -3.47 -2.95 -1.28
CA ILE A 70 -3.55 -1.48 -1.22
C ILE A 70 -2.33 -0.85 -1.90
N ASP A 71 -1.13 -1.33 -1.59
CA ASP A 71 0.11 -0.80 -2.18
C ASP A 71 0.14 -1.01 -3.70
N GLU A 72 -0.24 -2.20 -4.15
CA GLU A 72 -0.34 -2.56 -5.57
C GLU A 72 -1.34 -1.67 -6.31
N LEU A 73 -2.52 -1.44 -5.73
CA LEU A 73 -3.58 -0.67 -6.39
C LEU A 73 -3.25 0.83 -6.42
N LEU A 74 -2.94 1.41 -5.27
CA LEU A 74 -2.91 2.86 -5.10
C LEU A 74 -1.57 3.48 -5.44
N PHE A 75 -0.47 2.75 -5.25
CA PHE A 75 0.87 3.30 -5.45
C PHE A 75 1.57 2.70 -6.67
N LEU A 76 1.39 1.41 -6.96
CA LEU A 76 1.98 0.77 -8.14
C LEU A 76 1.08 0.82 -9.38
N GLY A 77 -0.22 1.08 -9.21
CA GLY A 77 -1.17 1.09 -10.32
C GLY A 77 -1.32 -0.28 -10.98
N ASP A 78 -1.13 -1.37 -10.22
CA ASP A 78 -1.27 -2.76 -10.69
C ASP A 78 -2.57 -3.39 -10.14
N PRO A 79 -3.68 -3.22 -10.86
CA PRO A 79 -4.97 -3.71 -10.38
C PRO A 79 -5.11 -5.23 -10.46
N LYS A 80 -4.38 -5.89 -11.35
CA LYS A 80 -4.42 -7.35 -11.46
C LYS A 80 -3.75 -7.98 -10.25
N ALA A 81 -2.58 -7.46 -9.87
CA ALA A 81 -1.91 -7.88 -8.66
C ALA A 81 -2.74 -7.56 -7.42
N ALA A 82 -3.29 -6.34 -7.34
CA ALA A 82 -4.14 -5.92 -6.23
C ALA A 82 -5.38 -6.80 -6.07
N GLN A 83 -6.11 -7.08 -7.16
CA GLN A 83 -7.27 -7.98 -7.16
C GLN A 83 -6.89 -9.33 -6.55
N LYS A 84 -5.81 -9.95 -7.01
CA LYS A 84 -5.32 -11.23 -6.49
C LYS A 84 -4.97 -11.16 -5.00
N SER A 85 -4.35 -10.08 -4.57
CA SER A 85 -4.03 -9.86 -3.16
C SER A 85 -5.30 -9.71 -2.30
N PHE A 86 -6.32 -8.98 -2.76
CA PHE A 86 -7.60 -8.88 -2.07
C PHE A 86 -8.38 -10.20 -2.05
N GLU A 87 -8.36 -10.98 -3.14
CA GLU A 87 -8.93 -12.33 -3.19
C GLU A 87 -8.26 -13.24 -2.15
N LYS A 88 -6.93 -13.22 -2.05
CA LYS A 88 -6.19 -14.01 -1.04
C LYS A 88 -6.47 -13.54 0.38
N SER A 89 -6.59 -12.24 0.61
CA SER A 89 -7.04 -11.70 1.89
C SER A 89 -8.42 -12.25 2.26
N ALA A 90 -9.37 -12.23 1.31
CA ALA A 90 -10.71 -12.74 1.53
C ALA A 90 -10.72 -14.25 1.85
N GLU A 91 -9.97 -15.03 1.07
CA GLU A 91 -9.82 -16.47 1.25
C GLU A 91 -9.25 -16.80 2.64
N TRP A 92 -8.18 -16.12 3.06
CA TRP A 92 -7.51 -16.39 4.33
C TRP A 92 -8.35 -15.94 5.53
N ALA A 93 -9.00 -14.78 5.43
CA ALA A 93 -9.88 -14.26 6.48
C ALA A 93 -11.12 -15.15 6.69
N SER A 94 -11.67 -15.72 5.62
CA SER A 94 -12.84 -16.61 5.68
C SER A 94 -12.61 -17.90 6.50
N GLN A 95 -11.35 -18.24 6.83
CA GLN A 95 -11.02 -19.44 7.61
C GLN A 95 -11.21 -19.28 9.12
N TYR A 96 -11.55 -18.09 9.59
CA TYR A 96 -11.76 -17.75 10.99
C TYR A 96 -13.25 -17.53 11.24
N PRO A 97 -13.82 -18.00 12.36
CA PRO A 97 -15.26 -17.88 12.61
C PRO A 97 -15.67 -16.52 13.21
N ASP A 98 -14.71 -15.69 13.64
CA ASP A 98 -15.02 -14.44 14.34
C ASP A 98 -15.54 -13.34 13.38
N GLU A 99 -16.43 -12.50 13.88
CA GLU A 99 -17.10 -11.45 13.12
C GLU A 99 -16.11 -10.50 12.42
N GLN A 100 -15.02 -10.15 13.11
CA GLN A 100 -14.00 -9.25 12.56
C GLN A 100 -13.37 -9.87 11.30
N SER A 101 -12.98 -11.13 11.35
CA SER A 101 -12.41 -11.84 10.19
C SER A 101 -13.40 -11.97 9.04
N GLN A 102 -14.68 -12.24 9.33
CA GLN A 102 -15.73 -12.34 8.31
C GLN A 102 -15.98 -11.00 7.63
N ASN A 103 -15.99 -9.91 8.38
CA ASN A 103 -16.09 -8.56 7.82
C ASN A 103 -14.90 -8.23 6.91
N VAL A 104 -13.67 -8.59 7.32
CA VAL A 104 -12.48 -8.42 6.46
C VAL A 104 -12.58 -9.27 5.20
N ALA A 105 -13.11 -10.48 5.31
CA ALA A 105 -13.30 -11.36 4.16
C ALA A 105 -14.28 -10.75 3.14
N GLU A 106 -15.42 -10.26 3.61
CA GLU A 106 -16.43 -9.60 2.78
C GLU A 106 -15.90 -8.34 2.11
N ILE A 107 -15.31 -7.42 2.87
CA ILE A 107 -14.77 -6.16 2.32
C ILE A 107 -13.67 -6.44 1.29
N SER A 108 -12.79 -7.41 1.56
CA SER A 108 -11.72 -7.77 0.62
C SER A 108 -12.29 -8.36 -0.67
N ARG A 109 -13.31 -9.23 -0.59
CA ARG A 109 -14.00 -9.80 -1.76
C ARG A 109 -14.68 -8.72 -2.60
N ASN A 110 -15.44 -7.84 -1.95
CA ASN A 110 -16.12 -6.72 -2.63
C ASN A 110 -15.11 -5.80 -3.33
N THR A 111 -13.94 -5.58 -2.70
CA THR A 111 -12.86 -4.78 -3.30
C THR A 111 -12.26 -5.47 -4.53
N ALA A 112 -11.98 -6.78 -4.47
CA ALA A 112 -11.52 -7.54 -5.63
C ALA A 112 -12.54 -7.51 -6.79
N GLU A 113 -13.83 -7.70 -6.49
CA GLU A 113 -14.90 -7.60 -7.48
C GLU A 113 -14.99 -6.21 -8.09
N PHE A 114 -14.87 -5.15 -7.28
CA PHE A 114 -14.84 -3.78 -7.78
C PHE A 114 -13.66 -3.55 -8.74
N ILE A 115 -12.45 -3.97 -8.35
CA ILE A 115 -11.25 -3.84 -9.19
C ILE A 115 -11.42 -4.60 -10.51
N SER A 116 -12.07 -5.78 -10.49
CA SER A 116 -12.31 -6.55 -11.73
C SER A 116 -13.17 -5.80 -12.76
N ARG A 117 -14.05 -4.90 -12.28
CA ARG A 117 -14.97 -4.11 -13.13
C ARG A 117 -14.43 -2.73 -13.46
N ASN A 118 -13.69 -2.13 -12.54
CA ASN A 118 -13.06 -0.82 -12.69
C ASN A 118 -11.59 -0.92 -12.25
N PRO A 119 -10.69 -1.36 -13.16
CA PRO A 119 -9.35 -1.76 -12.78
C PRO A 119 -8.52 -0.59 -12.27
N THR A 120 -8.62 0.60 -12.85
CA THR A 120 -7.71 1.70 -12.51
C THR A 120 -8.45 3.01 -12.36
N SER A 121 -8.34 3.62 -11.17
CA SER A 121 -8.68 5.03 -10.98
C SER A 121 -7.39 5.84 -10.82
N LYS A 122 -7.05 6.66 -11.82
CA LYS A 122 -5.96 7.62 -11.71
C LYS A 122 -6.25 8.64 -10.62
N ILE A 123 -7.52 8.99 -10.42
CA ILE A 123 -7.95 9.90 -9.33
C ILE A 123 -7.61 9.30 -7.96
N ALA A 124 -7.87 8.01 -7.75
CA ALA A 124 -7.53 7.33 -6.50
C ALA A 124 -6.00 7.30 -6.27
N GLN A 125 -5.22 6.99 -7.30
CA GLN A 125 -3.75 6.98 -7.21
C GLN A 125 -3.18 8.39 -6.95
N VAL A 126 -3.70 9.42 -7.63
CA VAL A 126 -3.27 10.81 -7.37
C VAL A 126 -3.64 11.22 -5.95
N SER A 127 -4.81 10.82 -5.44
CA SER A 127 -5.19 11.07 -4.05
C SER A 127 -4.24 10.37 -3.07
N ALA A 128 -3.82 9.14 -3.35
CA ALA A 128 -2.85 8.42 -2.54
C ALA A 128 -1.48 9.11 -2.51
N TRP A 129 -0.94 9.48 -3.67
CA TRP A 129 0.33 10.22 -3.76
C TRP A 129 0.24 11.64 -3.20
N SER A 130 -0.95 12.26 -3.21
CA SER A 130 -1.21 13.54 -2.53
C SER A 130 -1.02 13.41 -1.02
N MET A 131 -1.48 12.29 -0.43
CA MET A 131 -1.25 12.01 0.99
C MET A 131 0.25 11.84 1.29
N VAL A 132 1.01 11.15 0.42
CA VAL A 132 2.46 11.02 0.55
C VAL A 132 3.11 12.41 0.57
N LEU A 133 2.77 13.26 -0.41
CA LEU A 133 3.35 14.61 -0.54
C LEU A 133 3.04 15.49 0.68
N ASN A 134 1.80 15.45 1.18
CA ASN A 134 1.38 16.26 2.33
C ASN A 134 1.98 15.79 3.67
N ASN A 135 2.30 14.50 3.79
CA ASN A 135 2.86 13.93 5.01
C ASN A 135 4.39 13.80 4.97
N SER A 136 5.04 14.23 3.90
CA SER A 136 6.48 14.04 3.76
C SER A 136 7.31 15.21 4.29
N PRO A 137 8.12 15.00 5.34
CA PRO A 137 9.12 15.98 5.75
C PRO A 137 10.39 15.94 4.90
N ASP A 138 10.55 14.92 4.03
CA ASP A 138 11.79 14.64 3.32
C ASP A 138 11.73 15.07 1.83
N PRO A 139 12.64 15.95 1.35
CA PRO A 139 12.61 16.44 -0.02
C PRO A 139 12.66 15.36 -1.11
N ARG A 140 13.28 14.20 -0.82
CA ARG A 140 13.33 13.10 -1.79
C ARG A 140 11.97 12.45 -1.95
N THR A 141 11.28 12.11 -0.86
CA THR A 141 9.92 11.56 -0.92
C THR A 141 8.96 12.56 -1.58
N SER A 142 9.06 13.85 -1.28
CA SER A 142 8.25 14.88 -1.96
C SER A 142 8.47 14.89 -3.48
N LYS A 143 9.74 14.80 -3.94
CA LYS A 143 10.05 14.69 -5.38
C LYS A 143 9.45 13.44 -6.03
N ILE A 144 9.50 12.29 -5.34
CA ILE A 144 8.89 11.05 -5.83
C ILE A 144 7.38 11.24 -5.96
N ALA A 145 6.71 11.74 -4.92
CA ALA A 145 5.27 11.95 -4.93
C ALA A 145 4.82 12.92 -6.03
N ILE A 146 5.54 14.04 -6.21
CA ILE A 146 5.28 14.99 -7.31
C ILE A 146 5.39 14.29 -8.67
N SER A 147 6.49 13.57 -8.91
CA SER A 147 6.70 12.87 -10.18
C SER A 147 5.60 11.85 -10.46
N ARG A 148 5.14 11.12 -9.44
CA ARG A 148 4.05 10.14 -9.58
C ARG A 148 2.71 10.82 -9.88
N ILE A 149 2.38 11.90 -9.17
CA ILE A 149 1.16 12.70 -9.43
C ILE A 149 1.15 13.22 -10.87
N GLU A 150 2.28 13.77 -11.33
CA GLU A 150 2.40 14.34 -12.68
C GLU A 150 2.32 13.26 -13.77
N ALA A 151 2.94 12.09 -13.54
CA ALA A 151 2.86 10.95 -14.46
C ALA A 151 1.42 10.41 -14.61
N LEU A 152 0.58 10.58 -13.58
CA LEU A 152 -0.84 10.21 -13.59
C LEU A 152 -1.74 11.30 -14.20
N GLY A 153 -1.16 12.38 -14.73
CA GLY A 153 -1.91 13.50 -15.32
C GLY A 153 -2.45 14.50 -14.29
N GLY A 154 -2.09 14.36 -13.02
CA GLY A 154 -2.27 15.40 -12.02
C GLY A 154 -1.28 16.55 -12.22
N LYS A 155 -1.52 17.69 -11.55
CA LYS A 155 -0.57 18.81 -11.55
C LYS A 155 -0.32 19.29 -10.13
N VAL A 156 0.94 19.33 -9.74
CA VAL A 156 1.36 19.92 -8.46
C VAL A 156 1.73 21.39 -8.67
N ILE A 157 1.20 22.25 -7.83
CA ILE A 157 1.49 23.68 -7.80
C ILE A 157 1.93 24.01 -6.38
N ILE A 158 3.19 24.40 -6.23
CA ILE A 158 3.74 24.87 -4.95
C ILE A 158 3.70 26.40 -5.00
N THR A 159 2.97 27.01 -4.07
CA THR A 159 2.87 28.48 -4.00
C THR A 159 4.16 29.07 -3.41
N PRO A 160 4.42 30.38 -3.58
CA PRO A 160 5.58 31.05 -2.97
C PRO A 160 5.63 30.90 -1.44
N GLU A 161 4.48 30.73 -0.80
CA GLU A 161 4.33 30.52 0.65
C GLU A 161 4.58 29.06 1.07
N GLY A 162 4.89 28.17 0.12
CA GLY A 162 5.14 26.75 0.35
C GLY A 162 3.88 25.88 0.40
N ALA A 163 2.69 26.43 0.13
CA ALA A 163 1.46 25.64 0.12
C ALA A 163 1.41 24.73 -1.13
N VAL A 164 1.08 23.46 -0.92
CA VAL A 164 0.91 22.47 -1.99
C VAL A 164 -0.54 22.46 -2.46
N LYS A 165 -0.77 22.70 -3.74
CA LYS A 165 -2.05 22.55 -4.42
C LYS A 165 -1.96 21.48 -5.50
N ILE A 166 -2.90 20.55 -5.51
CA ILE A 166 -2.92 19.44 -6.46
C ILE A 166 -4.18 19.54 -7.31
N LYS A 167 -4.00 19.59 -8.63
CA LYS A 167 -5.10 19.44 -9.58
C LYS A 167 -5.19 17.98 -9.98
N MET A 168 -6.37 17.39 -9.78
CA MET A 168 -6.67 16.02 -10.19
C MET A 168 -6.66 15.90 -11.73
N PRO A 169 -6.36 14.71 -12.27
CA PRO A 169 -6.53 14.44 -13.69
C PRO A 169 -8.00 14.59 -14.09
N GLN A 170 -8.25 15.02 -15.33
CA GLN A 170 -9.62 15.26 -15.81
C GLN A 170 -10.40 13.96 -16.08
N THR A 171 -9.69 12.85 -16.25
CA THR A 171 -10.24 11.52 -16.58
C THR A 171 -9.44 10.43 -15.87
N ASP A 172 -10.09 9.31 -15.60
CA ASP A 172 -9.43 8.08 -15.16
C ASP A 172 -8.69 7.37 -16.31
#